data_AF-A0A377LYN7-F1
#
_entry.id   AF-A0A377LYN7-F1
#
_cell.length_a   1.000
_cell.length_b   1.000
_cell.length_c   1.000
_cell.angle_alpha   90.00
_cell.angle_beta   90.00
_cell.angle_gamma   90.00
#
_symmetry.space_group_name_H-M   'P 1'
#
loop_
_entity.id
_entity.type
_entity.pdbx_description
1 polymer ?
#
loop_
_entity_poly.entity_id
_entity_poly.type
_entity_poly.pdbx_seq_one_letter_code
_entity_poly.pdbx_strand_id
1 'polypeptide(L)' 'MTEKELQENLVYLMKKYVRESQQEAFYEDISMPEVPVKGILAEFNKVKKKNC' A
#
# COMPACT_ATOMS: atom_id res chain seq x y z
N MET A 1 11.69 5.14 12.60
CA MET A 1 11.42 4.59 11.26
C MET A 1 11.59 5.72 10.28
N THR A 2 12.46 5.53 9.29
CA THR A 2 12.70 6.51 8.23
C THR A 2 11.63 6.39 7.14
N GLU A 3 11.49 7.41 6.31
CA GLU A 3 10.54 7.40 5.19
C GLU A 3 10.81 6.26 4.20
N LYS A 4 12.08 5.93 3.99
CA LYS A 4 12.50 4.78 3.19
C LYS A 4 12.02 3.44 3.77
N GLU A 5 12.21 3.22 5.07
CA GLU A 5 11.72 2.01 5.76
C GLU A 5 10.19 1.92 5.71
N LEU A 6 9.49 3.05 5.76
CA LEU A 6 8.03 3.11 5.62
C LEU A 6 7.58 2.67 4.22
N GLN A 7 8.21 3.20 3.16
CA GLN A 7 7.92 2.82 1.78
C GLN A 7 8.18 1.33 1.54
N GLU A 8 9.32 0.81 1.98
CA GLU A 8 9.66 -0.62 1.87
C GLU A 8 8.63 -1.51 2.56
N ASN A 9 8.19 -1.13 3.77
CA ASN A 9 7.15 -1.85 4.50
C ASN A 9 5.78 -1.80 3.80
N LEU A 10 5.40 -0.65 3.22
CA LEU A 10 4.13 -0.52 2.49
C LEU A 10 4.14 -1.34 1.19
N VAL A 11 5.25 -1.35 0.45
CA VAL A 11 5.43 -2.22 -0.74
C VAL A 11 5.33 -3.70 -0.35
N TYR A 12 5.94 -4.09 0.77
CA TYR A 12 5.84 -5.46 1.26
C TYR A 12 4.39 -5.86 1.55
N LEU A 13 3.64 -5.00 2.24
CA LEU A 13 2.22 -5.25 2.53
C LEU A 13 1.37 -5.32 1.26
N MET A 14 1.59 -4.41 0.31
CA MET A 14 0.91 -4.42 -0.98
C MET A 14 1.15 -5.74 -1.72
N LYS A 15 2.40 -6.15 -1.89
CA LYS A 15 2.74 -7.41 -2.58
C LYS A 15 2.12 -8.63 -1.90
N LYS A 16 1.95 -8.59 -0.58
CA LYS A 16 1.40 -9.70 0.20
C LYS A 16 -0.12 -9.80 0.13
N TYR A 17 -0.83 -8.68 0.04
CA TYR A 17 -2.29 -8.64 0.22
C TYR A 17 -3.06 -8.16 -1.01
N VAL A 18 -2.39 -7.56 -2.00
CA VAL A 18 -3.00 -7.01 -3.21
C VAL A 18 -2.58 -7.85 -4.41
N ARG A 19 -3.55 -8.20 -5.26
CA ARG A 19 -3.28 -8.93 -6.52
C ARG A 19 -2.50 -8.04 -7.48
N GLU A 20 -1.59 -8.61 -8.26
CA GLU A 20 -0.71 -7.85 -9.18
C GLU A 20 -1.45 -6.86 -10.08
N SER A 21 -2.62 -7.25 -10.61
CA SER A 21 -3.47 -6.39 -11.44
C SER A 21 -4.02 -5.14 -10.74
N GLN A 22 -3.91 -5.06 -9.42
CA GLN A 22 -4.35 -3.93 -8.61
C GLN A 22 -3.18 -3.21 -7.95
N GLN A 23 -1.95 -3.71 -8.05
CA GLN A 23 -0.79 -3.13 -7.37
C GLN A 23 -0.33 -1.82 -8.00
N GLU A 24 -0.48 -1.64 -9.32
CA GLU A 24 -0.10 -0.41 -10.04
C GLU A 24 -0.68 0.86 -9.38
N ALA A 25 -1.95 0.82 -8.98
CA ALA A 25 -2.62 1.96 -8.36
C ALA A 25 -2.01 2.39 -7.01
N PHE A 26 -1.33 1.49 -6.31
CA PHE A 26 -0.74 1.79 -5.00
C PHE A 26 0.71 2.27 -5.11
N TYR A 27 1.42 1.99 -6.20
CA TYR A 27 2.80 2.43 -6.37
C TYR A 27 2.92 3.96 -6.47
N GLU A 28 1.93 4.63 -7.07
CA GLU A 28 1.87 6.09 -7.14
C GLU A 28 1.78 6.72 -5.75
N ASP A 29 0.88 6.21 -4.90
CA ASP A 29 0.69 6.70 -3.53
C ASP A 29 1.91 6.41 -2.64
N ILE A 30 2.54 5.25 -2.79
CA ILE A 30 3.70 4.85 -1.97
C ILE A 30 4.95 5.64 -2.35
N SER A 31 5.07 6.10 -3.61
CA SER A 31 6.26 6.82 -4.11
C SER A 31 6.21 8.33 -3.85
N MET A 32 5.16 8.83 -3.19
CA MET A 32 5.06 10.26 -2.85
C MET A 32 6.10 10.67 -1.80
N PRO A 33 6.64 11.90 -1.89
CA PRO A 33 7.59 12.47 -0.91
C PRO A 33 6.93 12.83 0.43
N GLU A 34 5.62 12.67 0.56
CA GLU A 34 4.92 12.69 1.83
C GLU A 34 3.85 11.59 1.76
N VAL A 35 4.25 10.38 2.11
CA VAL A 35 3.43 9.17 1.90
C VAL A 35 2.11 9.28 2.67
N PRO A 36 0.94 9.22 2.00
CA PRO A 36 -0.36 9.31 2.66
C PRO A 36 -0.73 7.97 3.32
N VAL A 37 0.01 7.58 4.37
CA VAL A 37 -0.05 6.27 5.04
C VAL A 37 -1.48 5.87 5.39
N LYS A 38 -2.29 6.80 5.90
CA LYS A 38 -3.69 6.54 6.27
C LYS A 38 -4.56 6.16 5.06
N GLY A 39 -4.32 6.77 3.90
CA GLY A 39 -5.03 6.45 2.65
C GLY A 39 -4.69 5.04 2.17
N ILE A 40 -3.40 4.73 2.09
CA ILE A 40 -2.90 3.42 1.65
C ILE A 40 -3.42 2.28 2.55
N LEU A 41 -3.37 2.47 3.87
CA LEU A 41 -3.89 1.48 4.82
C LEU A 41 -5.42 1.30 4.71
N ALA A 42 -6.16 2.37 4.43
CA ALA A 42 -7.61 2.28 4.21
C ALA A 42 -7.94 1.47 2.95
N GLU A 43 -7.18 1.67 1.87
CA GLU A 43 -7.32 0.91 0.64
C GLU A 43 -6.96 -0.58 0.82
N PHE A 44 -5.88 -0.89 1.56
CA PHE A 44 -5.59 -2.30 1.93
C PHE A 44 -6.73 -2.96 2.71
N ASN A 45 -7.36 -2.23 3.64
CA ASN A 45 -8.50 -2.75 4.38
C ASN A 45 -9.72 -3.03 3.49
N LYS A 46 -9.94 -2.23 2.44
CA LYS A 46 -11.00 -2.48 1.45
C LYS A 46 -10.71 -3.74 0.62
N VAL A 47 -9.47 -3.95 0.22
CA VAL A 47 -9.06 -5.17 -0.52
C VAL A 47 -9.28 -6.41 0.33
N LYS A 48 -8.91 -6.36 1.63
CA LYS A 48 -9.12 -7.46 2.56
C LYS A 48 -10.60 -7.80 2.78
N LYS A 49 -11.48 -6.79 2.80
CA LYS A 49 -12.93 -6.96 3.01
C LYS A 49 -13.67 -7.58 1.83
N LYS A 50 -13.13 -7.52 0.60
CA LYS A 50 -13.75 -8.12 -0.59
C LYS A 50 -13.59 -9.65 -0.70
N ASN A 51 -12.88 -10.28 0.24
CA ASN A 51 -12.71 -11.74 0.31
C ASN A 51 -13.63 -12.41 1.35
N CYS A 52 -14.76 -11.79 1.73
CA CYS A 52 -15.78 -12.40 2.60
C CYS A 52 -17.16 -12.36 1.96
#